data_AF-A0A5B6X7U2-F1
#
_entry.id   AF-A0A5B6X7U2-F1
#
_cell.length_a   1.000
_cell.length_b   1.000
_cell.length_c   1.000
_cell.angle_alpha   90.00
_cell.angle_beta   90.00
_cell.angle_gamma   90.00
#
_symmetry.space_group_name_H-M   'P 1'
#
loop_
_entity.id
_entity.type
_entity.pdbx_description
1 polymer ?
#
loop_
_entity_poly.entity_id
_entity_poly.type
_entity_poly.pdbx_seq_one_letter_code
_entity_poly.pdbx_strand_id
1 'polypeptide(L)'
;MEIDLNHAVNEVEKTLWHACAGPLTSLPKKGNVVVYFPQGHLEQLALAFPFSPLDTFDLPSQIFCKVMNVQLLANKENDEVYTQVTLLPQPELGGHNLGSKQLDEHADRSPSKPTSHMFCKTLTASDTSIHGGFSAPRRAAEDCFPRLVQIYTYKSSM
;
A
#
# COMPACT_ATOMS: atom_id res chain seq x y z
N MET A 1 -1.20 1.81 -26.59
CA MET A 1 -1.39 0.37 -26.37
C MET A 1 -2.26 0.26 -25.13
N GLU A 2 -3.56 0.08 -25.34
CA GLU A 2 -4.56 -0.03 -24.27
C GLU A 2 -4.48 -1.48 -23.78
N ILE A 3 -3.78 -1.71 -22.68
CA ILE A 3 -3.78 -3.02 -22.04
C ILE A 3 -5.14 -3.12 -21.34
N ASP A 4 -5.95 -4.04 -21.83
CA ASP A 4 -7.29 -4.36 -21.34
C ASP A 4 -7.18 -4.89 -19.89
N LEU A 5 -7.12 -3.98 -18.92
CA LEU A 5 -7.06 -4.25 -17.48
C LEU A 5 -8.48 -4.48 -16.93
N ASN A 6 -9.23 -5.39 -17.54
CA ASN A 6 -10.42 -5.98 -16.92
C ASN A 6 -10.04 -7.10 -15.94
N HIS A 7 -8.87 -6.99 -15.30
CA HIS A 7 -8.54 -7.77 -14.12
C HIS A 7 -9.45 -7.22 -13.02
N ALA A 8 -10.40 -8.00 -12.52
CA ALA A 8 -11.40 -7.52 -11.57
C ALA A 8 -10.68 -6.88 -10.36
N VAL A 9 -10.75 -5.56 -10.21
CA VAL A 9 -9.98 -4.84 -9.19
C VAL A 9 -10.85 -4.61 -7.95
N ASN A 10 -10.27 -4.71 -6.75
CA ASN A 10 -10.91 -4.26 -5.52
C ASN A 10 -10.17 -3.03 -4.97
N GLU A 11 -10.93 -2.01 -4.58
CA GLU A 11 -10.41 -0.91 -3.76
C GLU A 11 -10.18 -1.43 -2.33
N VAL A 12 -8.99 -1.17 -1.78
CA VAL A 12 -8.57 -1.69 -0.47
C VAL A 12 -8.61 -0.58 0.57
N GLU A 13 -9.09 -0.89 1.77
CA GLU A 13 -9.02 0.04 2.90
C GLU A 13 -7.56 0.45 3.16
N LYS A 14 -7.35 1.75 3.39
CA LYS A 14 -6.01 2.35 3.40
C LYS A 14 -5.06 1.71 4.40
N THR A 15 -5.53 1.40 5.61
CA THR A 15 -4.71 0.80 6.66
C THR A 15 -4.28 -0.62 6.28
N LEU A 16 -5.21 -1.43 5.75
CA LEU A 16 -4.91 -2.77 5.24
C LEU A 16 -3.95 -2.74 4.05
N TRP A 17 -4.12 -1.79 3.12
CA TRP A 17 -3.21 -1.67 1.99
C TRP A 17 -1.78 -1.35 2.46
N HIS A 18 -1.61 -0.38 3.36
CA HIS A 18 -0.29 -0.04 3.93
C HIS A 18 0.33 -1.19 4.73
N ALA A 19 -0.49 -1.97 5.41
CA ALA A 19 -0.04 -3.17 6.10
C ALA A 19 0.60 -4.19 5.17
N CYS A 20 -0.03 -4.44 4.02
CA CYS A 20 0.45 -5.37 3.01
C CYS A 20 1.65 -4.82 2.22
N ALA A 21 1.64 -3.53 1.88
CA ALA A 21 2.71 -2.89 1.11
C ALA A 21 4.02 -2.73 1.91
N GLY A 22 3.97 -2.90 3.23
CA GLY A 22 5.12 -2.84 4.12
C GLY A 22 5.50 -1.43 4.59
N PRO A 23 6.35 -1.33 5.63
CA PRO A 23 6.59 -0.10 6.38
C PRO A 23 7.39 0.97 5.61
N LEU A 24 8.07 0.59 4.53
CA LEU A 24 8.89 1.51 3.72
C LEU A 24 8.07 2.23 2.64
N THR A 25 6.80 1.87 2.47
CA THR A 25 5.97 2.40 1.39
C THR A 25 5.42 3.78 1.75
N SER A 26 5.73 4.77 0.92
CA SER A 26 5.15 6.11 0.99
C SER A 26 4.46 6.44 -0.34
N LEU A 27 3.27 7.04 -0.26
CA LEU A 27 2.47 7.39 -1.42
C LEU A 27 2.31 8.91 -1.52
N PRO A 28 2.34 9.48 -2.73
CA PRO A 28 2.05 10.89 -2.91
C PRO A 28 0.59 11.19 -2.57
N LYS A 29 0.30 12.43 -2.13
CA LYS A 29 -1.08 12.88 -1.90
C LYS A 29 -1.66 13.45 -3.20
N LYS A 30 -2.96 13.25 -3.42
CA LYS A 30 -3.70 13.94 -4.49
C LYS A 30 -3.51 15.45 -4.36
N GLY A 31 -3.19 16.10 -5.48
CA GLY A 31 -2.90 17.53 -5.56
C GLY A 31 -1.42 17.90 -5.45
N ASN A 32 -0.56 17.00 -4.92
CA ASN A 32 0.87 17.24 -4.85
C ASN A 32 1.49 17.35 -6.25
N VAL A 33 2.60 18.09 -6.34
CA VAL A 33 3.50 18.06 -7.49
C VAL A 33 4.60 17.02 -7.21
N VAL A 34 4.85 16.14 -8.17
CA VAL A 34 5.87 15.08 -8.12
C VAL A 34 6.71 15.12 -9.38
N VAL A 35 7.88 14.51 -9.34
CA VAL A 35 8.71 14.24 -10.52
C VAL A 35 8.55 12.78 -10.89
N TYR A 36 8.06 12.52 -12.10
CA TYR A 36 7.97 11.18 -12.68
C TYR A 36 9.25 10.88 -13.46
N PHE A 37 9.86 9.72 -13.18
CA PHE A 37 11.06 9.23 -13.84
C PHE A 37 10.69 8.03 -14.72
N PRO A 38 10.57 8.20 -16.06
CA PRO A 38 10.22 7.10 -16.95
C PRO A 38 11.18 5.90 -16.81
N GLN A 39 12.47 6.15 -16.57
CA GLN A 39 13.46 5.10 -16.35
C GLN A 39 13.10 4.19 -15.16
N GLY A 40 12.74 4.76 -14.00
CA GLY A 40 12.38 3.96 -12.82
C GLY A 40 11.11 3.13 -13.04
N HIS A 41 10.17 3.63 -13.86
CA HIS A 41 9.01 2.84 -14.28
C HIS A 41 9.44 1.63 -15.13
N LEU A 42 10.32 1.85 -16.12
CA LEU A 42 10.84 0.77 -16.95
C LEU A 42 11.59 -0.29 -16.13
N GLU A 43 12.37 0.12 -15.13
CA GLU A 43 13.04 -0.79 -14.20
C GLU A 43 12.04 -1.67 -13.45
N GLN A 44 10.92 -1.10 -12.99
CA GLN A 44 9.84 -1.86 -12.35
C GLN A 44 9.16 -2.84 -13.32
N LEU A 45 8.90 -2.42 -14.57
CA LEU A 45 8.30 -3.28 -15.59
C LEU A 45 9.23 -4.43 -15.98
N ALA A 46 10.54 -4.19 -16.05
CA ALA A 46 11.52 -5.22 -16.39
C ALA A 46 11.57 -6.36 -15.35
N LEU A 47 11.28 -6.07 -14.07
CA LEU A 47 11.15 -7.09 -13.03
C LEU A 47 9.91 -7.97 -13.23
N ALA A 48 8.80 -7.38 -13.71
CA ALA A 48 7.55 -8.10 -13.96
C ALA A 48 7.57 -8.85 -15.32
N PHE A 49 8.21 -8.27 -16.33
CA PHE A 49 8.23 -8.76 -17.72
C PHE A 49 9.63 -8.65 -18.32
N PRO A 50 10.53 -9.62 -18.06
CA PRO A 50 11.94 -9.55 -18.45
C PRO A 50 12.21 -9.62 -19.96
N PHE A 51 11.19 -9.93 -20.78
CA PHE A 51 11.33 -10.14 -22.24
C PHE A 51 10.53 -9.15 -23.09
N SER A 52 10.00 -8.07 -22.51
CA SER A 52 9.26 -7.08 -23.29
C SER A 52 10.22 -6.23 -24.13
N PRO A 53 10.01 -6.11 -25.46
CA PRO A 53 10.79 -5.20 -26.28
C PRO A 53 10.57 -3.76 -25.79
N LEU A 54 11.66 -3.06 -25.52
CA LEU A 54 11.61 -1.65 -25.13
C LEU A 54 11.57 -0.80 -26.39
N ASP A 55 10.40 -0.20 -26.64
CA ASP A 55 10.29 0.86 -27.63
C ASP A 55 11.04 2.10 -27.12
N THR A 56 11.93 2.66 -27.94
CA THR A 56 12.61 3.91 -27.63
C THR A 56 11.65 5.07 -27.83
N PHE A 57 11.14 5.61 -26.71
CA PHE A 57 10.39 6.86 -26.70
C PHE A 57 11.33 8.04 -26.43
N ASP A 58 11.20 9.11 -27.22
CA ASP A 58 11.91 10.38 -26.97
C ASP A 58 11.19 11.15 -25.85
N LEU A 59 11.33 10.64 -24.63
CA LEU A 59 10.77 11.24 -23.41
C LEU A 59 11.90 11.89 -22.61
N PRO A 60 11.64 13.07 -21.98
CA PRO A 60 12.57 13.64 -21.04
C PRO A 60 12.75 12.70 -19.83
N SER A 61 13.94 12.70 -19.23
CA SER A 61 14.27 11.83 -18.09
C SER A 61 13.49 12.17 -16.81
N GLN A 62 12.91 13.37 -16.75
CA GLN A 62 12.13 13.89 -15.63
C GLN A 62 10.90 14.61 -16.16
N ILE A 63 9.73 14.30 -15.59
CA ILE A 63 8.47 14.95 -15.95
C ILE A 63 7.82 15.47 -14.67
N PHE A 64 7.63 16.79 -14.57
CA PHE A 64 6.86 17.37 -13.48
C PHE A 64 5.38 17.06 -13.68
N CYS A 65 4.74 16.51 -12.65
CA CYS A 65 3.36 16.07 -12.72
C CYS A 65 2.58 16.53 -11.50
N LYS A 66 1.32 16.92 -11.70
CA LYS A 66 0.34 17.04 -10.62
C LYS A 66 -0.35 15.69 -10.42
N VAL A 67 -0.46 15.24 -9.17
CA VAL A 67 -1.16 13.99 -8.83
C VAL A 67 -2.66 14.23 -8.86
N MET A 68 -3.34 13.64 -9.84
CA MET A 68 -4.78 13.79 -10.03
C MET A 68 -5.59 12.79 -9.22
N ASN A 69 -5.08 11.56 -9.08
CA ASN A 69 -5.72 10.52 -8.31
C ASN A 69 -4.70 9.49 -7.79
N VAL A 70 -5.05 8.84 -6.68
CA VAL A 70 -4.30 7.72 -6.09
C VAL A 70 -5.32 6.69 -5.64
N GLN A 71 -5.27 5.49 -6.22
CA GLN A 71 -6.14 4.38 -5.86
C GLN A 71 -5.31 3.24 -5.27
N LEU A 72 -5.80 2.67 -4.17
CA LEU A 72 -5.17 1.57 -3.45
C LEU A 72 -5.88 0.28 -3.85
N LEU A 73 -5.16 -0.60 -4.53
CA LEU A 73 -5.73 -1.74 -5.23
C LEU A 73 -5.02 -3.03 -4.83
N ALA A 74 -5.70 -4.15 -5.00
CA ALA A 74 -5.11 -5.49 -4.90
C ALA A 74 -5.55 -6.33 -6.10
N ASN A 75 -4.64 -7.15 -6.61
CA ASN A 75 -4.93 -8.14 -7.62
C ASN A 75 -5.68 -9.32 -6.95
N LYS A 76 -6.81 -9.75 -7.55
CA LYS A 76 -7.69 -10.77 -6.97
C LYS A 76 -7.17 -12.19 -7.07
N GLU A 77 -6.22 -12.45 -7.96
CA GLU A 77 -5.69 -13.79 -8.21
C GLU A 77 -4.49 -14.11 -7.30
N ASN A 78 -3.66 -13.10 -6.99
CA ASN A 78 -2.41 -13.30 -6.25
C ASN A 78 -2.28 -12.43 -4.97
N ASP A 79 -3.31 -11.67 -4.62
CA ASP A 79 -3.35 -10.74 -3.47
C ASP A 79 -2.23 -9.67 -3.47
N GLU A 80 -1.57 -9.45 -4.60
CA GLU A 80 -0.53 -8.44 -4.73
C GLU A 80 -1.14 -7.03 -4.67
N VAL A 81 -0.67 -6.23 -3.71
CA VAL A 81 -1.10 -4.85 -3.55
C VAL A 81 -0.33 -3.92 -4.48
N TYR A 82 -1.06 -3.04 -5.16
CA TYR A 82 -0.48 -2.01 -6.02
C TYR A 82 -1.24 -0.70 -5.92
N THR A 83 -0.63 0.38 -6.38
CA THR A 83 -1.26 1.70 -6.43
C THR A 83 -1.38 2.17 -7.87
N GLN A 84 -2.58 2.61 -8.26
CA GLN A 84 -2.73 3.35 -9.51
C GLN A 84 -2.63 4.85 -9.21
N VAL A 85 -1.64 5.51 -9.82
CA VAL A 85 -1.43 6.96 -9.70
C VAL A 85 -1.73 7.60 -11.05
N THR A 86 -2.73 8.48 -11.07
CA THR A 86 -3.04 9.30 -12.26
C THR A 86 -2.27 10.61 -12.19
N LEU A 87 -1.43 10.87 -13.18
CA LEU A 87 -0.57 12.04 -13.25
C LEU A 87 -0.98 12.97 -14.40
N LEU A 88 -0.95 14.28 -14.15
CA LEU A 88 -1.10 15.30 -15.18
C LEU A 88 0.23 16.05 -15.36
N PRO A 89 0.93 15.87 -16.51
CA PRO A 89 2.15 16.61 -16.80
C PRO A 89 1.94 18.12 -16.67
N GLN A 90 2.94 18.82 -16.11
CA GLN A 90 2.98 20.26 -15.98
C GLN A 90 4.16 20.78 -16.82
N PRO A 91 4.03 21.96 -17.46
CA PRO A 91 5.18 22.62 -18.06
C PRO A 91 6.26 22.84 -16.99
N GLU A 92 7.53 22.71 -17.37
CA GLU A 92 8.64 22.93 -16.44
C GLU A 92 8.48 24.28 -15.77
N LEU A 93 8.51 24.29 -14.43
CA LEU A 93 8.33 25.50 -13.65
C LEU A 93 9.57 26.37 -13.89
N GLY A 94 9.51 27.24 -14.91
CA GLY A 94 10.50 28.28 -15.15
C GLY A 94 10.79 29.01 -13.84
N GLY A 95 12.07 29.22 -13.56
CA GLY A 95 12.60 29.53 -12.23
C GLY A 95 11.81 30.57 -11.42
N HIS A 96 11.83 30.35 -10.11
CA HIS A 96 11.38 31.25 -9.05
C HIS A 96 9.86 31.54 -9.01
N ASN A 97 9.18 30.87 -8.07
CA ASN A 97 7.98 31.28 -7.33
C ASN A 97 7.07 30.09 -6.96
N LEU A 98 7.60 28.87 -6.80
CA LEU A 98 7.00 27.98 -5.81
C LEU A 98 7.50 28.45 -4.46
N GLY A 99 6.83 29.49 -3.95
CA GLY A 99 7.07 29.98 -2.62
C GLY A 99 7.19 28.79 -1.69
N SER A 100 8.18 28.86 -0.82
CA SER A 100 8.18 28.27 0.50
C SER A 100 6.91 28.70 1.27
N LYS A 101 5.73 28.34 0.76
CA LYS A 101 4.57 28.09 1.58
C LYS A 101 4.85 26.71 2.14
N GLN A 102 5.71 26.75 3.14
CA GLN A 102 5.89 25.80 4.21
C GLN A 102 5.84 24.35 3.71
N LEU A 103 6.98 23.69 3.84
CA LEU A 103 7.00 22.30 4.26
C LEU A 103 6.11 22.23 5.50
N ASP A 104 4.81 22.15 5.27
CA ASP A 104 3.85 21.89 6.30
C ASP A 104 4.06 20.41 6.53
N GLU A 105 5.02 20.14 7.40
CA GLU A 105 4.88 19.17 8.45
C GLU A 105 3.62 19.45 9.29
N HIS A 106 2.47 19.70 8.65
CA HIS A 106 1.29 18.90 8.86
C HIS A 106 1.68 17.42 8.63
N ALA A 107 2.53 16.91 9.54
CA ALA A 107 2.12 15.86 10.44
C ALA A 107 0.63 16.05 10.62
N ASP A 108 -0.11 15.33 9.77
CA ASP A 108 -1.54 15.22 9.78
C ASP A 108 -1.86 14.87 11.22
N ARG A 109 -2.17 15.91 12.02
CA ARG A 109 -2.73 15.80 13.36
C ARG A 109 -4.18 15.40 13.17
N SER A 110 -4.36 14.34 12.37
CA SER A 110 -5.51 13.51 12.31
C SER A 110 -5.87 13.18 13.75
N PRO A 111 -7.16 13.24 14.12
CA PRO A 111 -7.62 12.75 15.40
C PRO A 111 -7.03 11.35 15.54
N SER A 112 -6.28 11.12 16.63
CA SER A 112 -5.53 9.89 16.92
C SER A 112 -6.00 8.75 16.03
N LYS A 113 -5.25 8.46 14.95
CA LYS A 113 -5.61 7.35 14.05
C LYS A 113 -6.00 6.19 14.98
N PRO A 114 -7.19 5.60 14.82
CA PRO A 114 -7.55 4.44 15.63
C PRO A 114 -6.36 3.50 15.56
N THR A 115 -5.83 3.11 16.72
CA THR A 115 -4.71 2.19 16.77
C THR A 115 -5.18 0.94 16.05
N SER A 116 -4.82 0.77 14.79
CA SER A 116 -5.19 -0.42 14.03
C SER A 116 -4.40 -1.55 14.66
N HIS A 117 -5.08 -2.31 15.51
CA HIS A 117 -4.53 -3.49 16.17
C HIS A 117 -4.31 -4.55 15.11
N MET A 118 -3.08 -4.65 14.63
CA MET A 118 -2.72 -5.54 13.54
C MET A 118 -1.32 -6.10 13.76
N PHE A 119 -1.12 -7.35 13.36
CA PHE A 119 0.16 -8.02 13.43
C PHE A 119 0.46 -8.74 12.11
N CYS A 120 1.74 -8.84 11.77
CA CYS A 120 2.22 -9.65 10.65
C CYS A 120 3.01 -10.83 11.22
N LYS A 121 2.78 -12.03 10.67
CA LYS A 121 3.50 -13.24 11.04
C LYS A 121 3.95 -13.97 9.78
N THR A 122 5.24 -14.24 9.68
CA THR A 122 5.77 -15.21 8.72
C THR A 122 5.25 -16.61 9.07
N LEU A 123 4.54 -17.23 8.14
CA LEU A 123 4.00 -18.57 8.35
C LEU A 123 5.11 -19.60 8.49
N THR A 124 4.97 -20.47 9.49
CA THR A 124 5.85 -21.61 9.72
C THR A 124 5.27 -22.86 9.04
N ALA A 125 6.09 -23.91 8.86
CA ALA A 125 5.65 -25.16 8.24
C ALA A 125 4.42 -25.80 8.94
N SER A 126 4.30 -25.63 10.25
CA SER A 126 3.12 -26.10 11.01
C SER A 126 1.86 -25.28 10.72
N ASP A 127 1.98 -23.96 10.50
CA ASP A 127 0.84 -23.10 10.19
C ASP A 127 0.19 -23.45 8.84
N THR A 128 0.97 -23.95 7.88
CA THR A 128 0.51 -24.34 6.54
C THR A 128 0.15 -25.82 6.41
N SER A 129 0.29 -26.61 7.49
CA SER A 129 -0.01 -28.04 7.48
C SER A 129 -1.50 -28.31 7.64
N ILE A 130 -2.03 -29.31 6.92
CA ILE A 130 -3.45 -29.68 6.99
C ILE A 130 -3.89 -30.27 8.34
N HIS A 131 -2.93 -30.69 9.18
CA HIS A 131 -3.16 -31.30 10.48
C HIS A 131 -2.83 -30.38 11.66
N GLY A 132 -2.25 -29.20 11.37
CA GLY A 132 -1.90 -28.19 12.36
C GLY A 132 -2.96 -27.09 12.46
N GLY A 133 -2.54 -25.96 13.02
CA GLY A 133 -3.34 -24.74 13.07
C GLY A 133 -2.43 -23.51 13.07
N PHE A 134 -3.05 -22.33 13.05
CA PHE A 134 -2.32 -21.07 13.11
C PHE A 134 -1.95 -20.70 14.55
N SER A 135 -0.66 -20.48 14.81
CA SER A 135 -0.20 -20.04 16.13
C SER A 135 -0.02 -18.53 16.21
N ALA A 136 -0.90 -17.81 16.89
CA ALA A 136 -0.74 -16.37 17.11
C ALA A 136 0.25 -16.09 18.26
N PRO A 137 1.22 -15.16 18.11
CA PRO A 137 2.03 -14.71 19.25
C PRO A 137 1.14 -14.11 20.35
N ARG A 138 1.43 -14.41 21.62
CA ARG A 138 0.58 -13.97 22.74
C ARG A 138 0.27 -12.47 22.72
N ARG A 139 1.29 -11.62 22.49
CA ARG A 139 1.11 -10.16 22.42
C ARG A 139 0.15 -9.74 21.31
N ALA A 140 0.26 -10.37 20.14
CA ALA A 140 -0.65 -10.12 19.03
C ALA A 140 -2.07 -10.59 19.36
N ALA A 141 -2.22 -11.71 20.06
CA ALA A 141 -3.52 -12.21 20.45
C ALA A 141 -4.23 -11.29 21.46
N GLU A 142 -3.49 -10.77 22.43
CA GLU A 142 -4.01 -9.83 23.44
C GLU A 142 -4.37 -8.46 22.85
N ASP A 143 -3.66 -8.05 21.79
CA ASP A 143 -3.83 -6.75 21.15
C ASP A 143 -4.92 -6.78 20.05
N CYS A 144 -4.95 -7.83 19.23
CA CYS A 144 -5.74 -7.86 17.99
C CYS A 144 -7.04 -8.69 18.09
N PHE A 145 -7.18 -9.61 19.04
CA PHE A 145 -8.38 -10.44 19.14
C PHE A 145 -9.34 -9.97 20.25
N PRO A 146 -10.66 -10.17 20.07
CA PRO A 146 -11.63 -9.98 21.15
C PRO A 146 -11.27 -10.84 22.38
N ARG A 147 -11.57 -10.33 23.58
CA ARG A 147 -11.33 -11.07 24.83
C ARG A 147 -12.12 -12.38 24.85
N LEU A 148 -11.46 -13.46 25.24
CA LEU A 148 -12.10 -14.76 25.43
C LEU A 148 -13.05 -14.71 26.64
N VAL A 149 -14.25 -15.27 26.49
CA VAL A 149 -15.21 -15.43 27.59
C VAL A 149 -14.79 -16.60 28.47
N GLN A 150 -14.57 -16.32 29.77
CA GLN A 150 -14.31 -17.35 30.77
C GLN A 150 -15.66 -17.84 31.31
N ILE A 151 -16.13 -19.01 30.85
CA ILE A 151 -17.34 -19.62 31.38
C ILE A 151 -17.00 -20.16 32.77
N TYR A 152 -17.42 -19.45 33.82
CA TYR A 152 -17.37 -19.97 35.17
C TYR A 152 -18.44 -21.06 35.31
N THR A 153 -18.01 -22.32 35.37
CA THR A 153 -18.88 -23.41 35.81
C THR A 153 -19.08 -23.26 37.31
N TYR A 154 -20.26 -22.77 37.71
CA TYR A 154 -20.70 -22.87 39.09
C TYR A 154 -20.85 -24.36 39.42
N LYS A 155 -19.91 -24.91 40.19
CA LYS A 155 -20.13 -26.18 40.89
C LYS A 155 -21.16 -25.90 41.98
N SER A 156 -22.41 -26.28 41.75
CA SER A 156 -23.39 -26.40 42.83
C SER A 156 -22.90 -27.51 43.76
N SER A 157 -22.50 -27.15 44.98
CA SER A 157 -22.34 -28.16 46.03
C SER A 157 -23.74 -28.67 46.37
N MET A 158 -23.95 -29.98 46.22
CA MET A 158 -24.96 -30.70 47.00
C MET A 158 -24.54 -30.74 48.46
#